data_AF-A0A2P7RF30-F1
#
_entry.id   AF-A0A2P7RF30-F1
#
_cell.length_a   1.000
_cell.length_b   1.000
_cell.length_c   1.000
_cell.angle_alpha   90.00
_cell.angle_beta   90.00
_cell.angle_gamma   90.00
#
_symmetry.space_group_name_H-M   'P 1'
#
loop_
_entity.id
_entity.type
_entity.pdbx_description
1 polymer ?
#
loop_
_entity_poly.entity_id
_entity_poly.type
_entity_poly.pdbx_seq_one_letter_code
_entity_poly.pdbx_strand_id
1 'polypeptide(L)'
;TSVCVMDATGQILKEGKVETEPDAIGALLHSIGGHFKRVGLEAGPLSQWLYSGLAAAGYPVICVETRHMKAALSAQINKTDRND
;
A
#
# COMPACT_ATOMS: atom_id res chain seq x y z
N THR A 1 -3.06 -7.45 11.43
CA THR A 1 -2.95 -6.38 10.41
C THR A 1 -4.26 -6.17 9.68
N SER A 2 -4.71 -4.92 9.52
CA SER A 2 -5.82 -4.60 8.62
C SER A 2 -5.27 -4.46 7.19
N VAL A 3 -5.95 -5.06 6.22
CA VAL A 3 -5.58 -5.00 4.80
C VAL A 3 -6.79 -4.50 4.01
N CYS A 4 -6.56 -3.49 3.17
CA CYS A 4 -7.54 -2.94 2.25
C CYS A 4 -6.97 -3.02 0.83
N VAL A 5 -7.74 -3.61 -0.07
CA VAL A 5 -7.43 -3.72 -1.49
C VAL A 5 -8.44 -2.91 -2.27
N MET A 6 -7.93 -1.99 -3.07
CA MET A 6 -8.70 -1.09 -3.91
C MET A 6 -8.35 -1.31 -5.38
N ASP A 7 -9.31 -1.05 -6.26
CA ASP A 7 -9.09 -1.03 -7.70
C ASP A 7 -8.46 0.30 -8.16
N ALA A 8 -8.26 0.43 -9.48
CA ALA A 8 -7.70 1.65 -10.08
C ALA A 8 -8.62 2.89 -9.98
N THR A 9 -9.90 2.71 -9.69
CA THR A 9 -10.89 3.78 -9.51
C THR A 9 -10.97 4.26 -8.06
N GLY A 10 -10.26 3.59 -7.15
CA GLY A 10 -10.34 3.84 -5.71
C GLY A 10 -11.50 3.13 -5.02
N GLN A 11 -12.18 2.21 -5.70
CA GLN A 11 -13.21 1.39 -5.11
C GLN A 11 -12.58 0.25 -4.32
N ILE A 12 -13.08 0.03 -3.11
CA ILE A 12 -12.65 -1.07 -2.25
C ILE A 12 -13.16 -2.39 -2.83
N LEU A 13 -12.23 -3.26 -3.23
CA LEU A 13 -12.51 -4.61 -3.70
C LEU A 13 -12.60 -5.59 -2.53
N LYS A 14 -11.73 -5.42 -1.52
CA LYS A 14 -11.68 -6.30 -0.35
C LYS A 14 -11.08 -5.58 0.84
N GLU A 15 -11.70 -5.77 1.99
CA GLU A 15 -11.15 -5.40 3.29
C GLU A 15 -11.17 -6.60 4.21
N GLY A 16 -10.16 -6.69 5.07
CA GLY A 16 -10.07 -7.78 6.02
C GLY A 16 -9.01 -7.53 7.10
N LYS A 17 -9.04 -8.41 8.09
CA LYS A 17 -7.98 -8.52 9.08
C LYS A 17 -7.32 -9.87 8.89
N VAL A 18 -6.00 -9.85 8.78
CA VAL A 18 -5.16 -11.05 8.73
C VAL A 18 -4.10 -10.97 9.80
N GLU A 19 -3.51 -12.11 10.11
CA GLU A 19 -2.36 -12.18 11.00
C GLU A 19 -1.26 -11.27 10.48
N THR A 20 -0.48 -10.70 11.40
CA THR A 20 0.63 -9.82 11.07
C THR A 20 1.82 -10.68 10.64
N GLU A 21 1.65 -11.43 9.55
CA GLU A 21 2.63 -12.35 8.99
C GLU A 21 2.67 -12.21 7.46
N PRO A 22 3.85 -12.27 6.83
CA PRO A 22 3.98 -12.10 5.39
C PRO A 22 3.29 -13.22 4.61
N ASP A 23 3.24 -14.44 5.16
CA ASP A 23 2.55 -15.57 4.55
C ASP A 23 1.03 -15.35 4.55
N ALA A 24 0.45 -14.99 5.71
CA ALA A 24 -0.97 -14.71 5.84
C ALA A 24 -1.43 -13.54 4.93
N ILE A 25 -0.62 -12.48 4.84
CA ILE A 25 -0.89 -11.35 3.94
C ILE A 25 -0.71 -11.78 2.48
N GLY A 26 0.35 -12.53 2.16
CA GLY A 26 0.61 -13.05 0.82
C GLY A 26 -0.49 -13.98 0.31
N ALA A 27 -1.03 -14.84 1.17
CA ALA A 27 -2.15 -15.72 0.87
C ALA A 27 -3.43 -14.95 0.60
N LEU A 28 -3.70 -13.89 1.37
CA LEU A 28 -4.84 -12.98 1.12
C LEU A 28 -4.70 -12.29 -0.26
N LEU A 29 -3.52 -11.72 -0.55
CA LEU A 29 -3.25 -11.07 -1.83
C LEU A 29 -3.40 -12.07 -3.00
N HIS A 30 -2.88 -13.28 -2.83
CA HIS A 30 -3.00 -14.34 -3.82
C HIS A 30 -4.46 -14.76 -4.06
N SER A 31 -5.24 -14.88 -2.99
CA SER A 31 -6.66 -15.23 -3.07
C SER A 31 -7.52 -14.16 -3.76
N ILE A 32 -7.13 -12.89 -3.67
CA ILE A 32 -7.81 -11.80 -4.41
C ILE A 32 -7.45 -11.91 -5.90
N GLY A 33 -6.23 -12.33 -6.20
CA GLY A 33 -5.75 -12.54 -7.55
C GLY A 33 -5.56 -11.24 -8.33
N GLY A 34 -5.08 -11.38 -9.56
CA GLY A 34 -4.80 -10.26 -10.45
C GLY A 34 -3.41 -9.64 -10.29
N HIS A 35 -3.10 -8.67 -11.15
CA HIS A 35 -1.84 -7.95 -11.10
C HIS A 35 -1.95 -6.72 -10.20
N PHE A 36 -1.43 -6.83 -8.99
CA PHE A 36 -1.22 -5.68 -8.13
C PHE A 36 -0.18 -4.76 -8.76
N LYS A 37 -0.52 -3.50 -9.01
CA LYS A 37 0.47 -2.50 -9.46
C LYS A 37 1.39 -2.07 -8.32
N ARG A 38 0.84 -1.96 -7.10
CA ARG A 38 1.53 -1.50 -5.89
C ARG A 38 0.86 -2.09 -4.65
N VAL A 39 1.63 -2.44 -3.63
CA VAL A 39 1.14 -2.86 -2.31
C VAL A 39 1.74 -1.92 -1.26
N GLY A 40 0.92 -1.08 -0.66
CA GLY A 40 1.35 -0.11 0.35
C GLY A 40 1.43 -0.72 1.74
N LEU A 41 2.57 -0.56 2.41
CA LEU A 41 2.73 -0.85 3.83
C LEU A 41 2.89 0.45 4.59
N GLU A 42 2.11 0.64 5.65
CA GLU A 42 2.34 1.73 6.59
C GLU A 42 3.63 1.47 7.36
N ALA A 43 4.48 2.49 7.50
CA ALA A 43 5.72 2.34 8.22
C ALA A 43 5.50 2.12 9.72
N GLY A 44 6.10 1.05 10.22
CA GLY A 44 6.05 0.62 11.60
C GLY A 44 7.17 -0.39 11.88
N PRO A 45 7.33 -0.85 13.12
CA PRO A 45 8.42 -1.72 13.53
C PRO A 45 8.47 -3.06 12.77
N LEU A 46 7.32 -3.52 12.26
CA LEU A 46 7.21 -4.77 11.51
C LEU A 46 7.27 -4.59 9.98
N SER A 47 7.27 -3.35 9.48
CA SER A 47 7.12 -3.09 8.05
C SER A 47 8.32 -3.54 7.23
N GLN A 48 9.55 -3.49 7.78
CA GLN A 48 10.73 -4.02 7.09
C GLN A 48 10.68 -5.54 6.90
N TRP A 49 10.18 -6.25 7.91
CA TRP A 49 10.04 -7.70 7.87
C TRP A 49 8.91 -8.11 6.91
N LEU A 50 7.76 -7.43 6.98
CA LEU A 50 6.65 -7.64 6.05
C LEU A 50 7.04 -7.29 4.61
N TYR A 51 7.78 -6.21 4.40
CA TYR A 51 8.31 -5.82 3.09
C TYR A 51 9.19 -6.93 2.52
N SER A 52 10.14 -7.43 3.31
CA SER A 52 11.06 -8.47 2.85
C SER A 52 10.33 -9.76 2.47
N GLY A 53 9.36 -10.20 3.28
CA GLY A 53 8.58 -11.41 2.99
C GLY A 53 7.69 -11.28 1.76
N LEU A 54 7.00 -10.15 1.60
CA LEU A 54 6.12 -9.92 0.45
C LEU A 54 6.92 -9.63 -0.84
N ALA A 55 8.07 -8.97 -0.74
CA ALA A 55 8.97 -8.76 -1.87
C ALA A 55 9.59 -10.09 -2.34
N ALA A 56 9.97 -10.97 -1.41
CA ALA A 56 10.43 -12.33 -1.74
C ALA A 56 9.33 -13.17 -2.43
N ALA A 57 8.06 -12.92 -2.11
CA ALA A 57 6.90 -13.51 -2.79
C ALA A 57 6.57 -12.84 -4.14
N GLY A 58 7.33 -11.84 -4.58
CA GLY A 58 7.19 -11.19 -5.89
C GLY A 58 6.17 -10.05 -5.95
N TYR A 59 5.65 -9.58 -4.82
CA TYR A 59 4.72 -8.46 -4.80
C TYR A 59 5.44 -7.12 -4.96
N PRO A 60 4.86 -6.13 -5.67
CA PRO A 60 5.43 -4.79 -5.80
C PRO A 60 5.12 -3.94 -4.55
N VAL A 61 5.79 -4.27 -3.45
CA VAL A 61 5.58 -3.64 -2.14
C VAL A 61 6.29 -2.30 -2.06
N ILE A 62 5.63 -1.33 -1.44
CA ILE A 62 6.18 -0.02 -1.12
C ILE A 62 5.92 0.27 0.37
N CYS A 63 6.96 0.61 1.11
CA CYS A 63 6.82 1.12 2.47
C CYS A 63 6.59 2.63 2.40
N VAL A 64 5.43 3.09 2.84
CA VAL A 64 5.13 4.52 2.86
C VAL A 64 5.36 5.02 4.29
N GLU A 65 6.50 5.68 4.49
CA GLU A 65 6.76 6.39 5.72
C GLU A 65 5.92 7.68 5.79
N THR A 66 5.12 7.79 6.84
CA THR A 66 4.34 8.99 7.20
C THR A 66 5.20 10.24 7.35
N ARG A 67 6.53 10.09 7.53
CA ARG A 67 7.50 11.20 7.57
C ARG A 67 7.90 11.76 6.19
N HIS A 68 7.63 11.07 5.09
CA HIS A 68 7.83 11.59 3.71
C HIS A 68 6.52 11.88 2.97
N MET A 69 5.36 11.45 3.47
CA MET A 69 4.06 11.79 2.88
C MET A 69 3.77 13.30 2.84
N LYS A 70 4.35 14.10 3.76
CA LYS A 70 4.17 15.56 3.73
C LYS A 70 4.79 16.22 2.49
N ALA A 71 5.78 15.58 1.85
CA ALA A 71 6.43 16.10 0.63
C ALA A 71 5.74 15.64 -0.67
N ALA A 72 5.22 14.41 -0.71
CA ALA A 72 4.56 13.89 -1.91
C ALA A 72 3.14 14.45 -2.10
N LEU A 73 2.39 14.70 -1.01
CA LEU A 73 1.03 15.25 -1.10
C LEU A 73 1.01 16.78 -1.29
N SER A 74 2.10 17.48 -1.01
CA SER A 74 2.21 18.94 -1.23
C SER A 74 2.59 19.30 -2.68
N ALA A 75 3.09 18.34 -3.48
CA ALA A 75 3.40 18.56 -4.89
C ALA A 75 2.17 18.49 -5.84
N GLN A 76 0.99 18.10 -5.33
CA GLN A 76 -0.28 18.11 -6.07
C GLN A 76 -1.26 19.21 -5.63
N ILE A 77 -0.78 20.28 -4.97
CA ILE A 77 -1.52 21.54 -4.95
C ILE A 77 -1.13 22.32 -6.19
N ASN A 78 -1.53 21.80 -7.36
CA ASN A 78 -1.59 22.59 -8.58
C ASN A 78 -2.84 23.47 -8.48
N LYS A 79 -2.79 24.49 -7.62
CA LYS A 79 -3.61 25.68 -7.82
C LYS A 79 -2.84 26.56 -8.78
N THR A 80 -3.11 26.42 -10.07
CA THR A 80 -3.01 27.55 -10.97
C THR A 80 -4.07 28.56 -10.53
N ASP A 81 -3.75 29.35 -9.50
CA ASP A 81 -4.41 30.63 -9.31
C ASP A 81 -3.83 31.57 -10.36
N ARG A 82 -4.57 31.73 -11.44
CA ARG A 82 -4.35 32.79 -12.41
C ARG A 82 -5.41 33.83 -12.06
N ASN A 83 -5.06 34.78 -11.20
CA ASN A 83 -5.78 36.04 -11.13
C ASN A 83 -4.90 37.15 -11.69
N ASP A 84 -5.46 37.82 -12.69
CA ASP A 84 -5.06 39.11 -13.27
C ASP A 84 -4.73 40.18 -12.21
#